data_AF-A0A970EK73-F1
#
_entry.id   AF-A0A970EK73-F1
#
_cell.length_a   1.000
_cell.length_b   1.000
_cell.length_c   1.000
_cell.angle_alpha   90.00
_cell.angle_beta   90.00
_cell.angle_gamma   90.00
#
_symmetry.space_group_name_H-M   'P 1'
#
loop_
_entity.id
_entity.type
_entity.pdbx_description
1 polymer ?
#
loop_
_entity_poly.entity_id
_entity_poly.type
_entity_poly.pdbx_seq_one_letter_code
_entity_poly.pdbx_strand_id
1 'polypeptide(L)'
;EGYLDVRQEMRRLMELYADLQVYKHLQVQVRTEKLISWCSGKKGCHTDVYWWEFAAACGSTLGIFMLAAMAAAGPVSPHDISQMLSCYFPWLCGLHILLDYFIDLDEDEDFNDLNFVNFYPTALAAERGLLHFLQETLTRVQKLPRPAFHFTVSIGLLALYLSDPKASQHGRKKTAQEMLRCAGAEARWLHRFCLYLRKSGII
;
A
#
# COMPACT_ATOMS: atom_id res chain seq x y z
N GLU A 1 28.17 2.78 6.02
CA GLU A 1 28.44 2.67 4.58
C GLU A 1 27.15 2.54 3.79
N GLY A 2 26.34 1.49 4.01
CA GLY A 2 25.05 1.27 3.32
C GLY A 2 24.03 2.42 3.33
N TYR A 3 24.03 3.29 4.35
CA TYR A 3 23.15 4.47 4.37
C TYR A 3 23.43 5.42 3.20
N LEU A 4 24.70 5.65 2.86
CA LEU A 4 25.06 6.56 1.76
C LEU A 4 24.51 6.04 0.43
N ASP A 5 24.47 4.71 0.25
CA ASP A 5 23.97 4.05 -0.94
C ASP A 5 22.46 4.26 -1.14
N VAL A 6 21.67 4.19 -0.05
CA VAL A 6 20.21 4.31 -0.12
C VAL A 6 19.68 5.73 0.09
N ARG A 7 20.52 6.66 0.56
CA ARG A 7 20.11 7.99 1.05
C ARG A 7 19.25 8.76 0.06
N GLN A 8 19.60 8.72 -1.23
CA GLN A 8 18.89 9.47 -2.27
C GLN A 8 17.44 8.97 -2.42
N GLU A 9 17.26 7.66 -2.59
CA GLU A 9 15.92 7.07 -2.76
C GLU A 9 15.10 7.11 -1.46
N MET A 10 15.77 6.93 -0.31
CA MET A 10 15.13 7.07 0.99
C MET A 10 14.57 8.49 1.18
N ARG A 11 15.37 9.52 0.86
CA ARG A 11 14.94 10.91 0.89
C ARG A 11 13.78 11.16 -0.08
N ARG A 12 13.85 10.62 -1.30
CA ARG A 12 12.76 10.74 -2.28
C ARG A 12 11.44 10.19 -1.74
N LEU A 13 11.43 9.00 -1.14
CA LEU A 13 10.21 8.42 -0.55
C LEU A 13 9.73 9.22 0.67
N MET A 14 10.64 9.71 1.52
CA MET A 14 10.29 10.57 2.66
C MET A 14 9.66 11.89 2.21
N GLU A 15 10.20 12.52 1.15
CA GLU A 15 9.64 13.75 0.58
C GLU A 15 8.24 13.50 -0.01
N LEU A 16 8.05 12.39 -0.73
CA LEU A 16 6.72 12.01 -1.23
C LEU A 16 5.71 11.78 -0.11
N TYR A 17 6.13 11.11 0.97
CA TYR A 17 5.30 10.90 2.15
C TYR A 17 4.95 12.22 2.83
N ALA A 18 5.94 13.07 3.10
CA ALA A 18 5.74 14.35 3.76
C ALA A 18 4.83 15.28 2.94
N ASP A 19 5.08 15.39 1.62
CA ASP A 19 4.24 16.16 0.70
C ASP A 19 2.79 15.67 0.75
N LEU A 20 2.56 14.36 0.66
CA LEU A 20 1.22 13.79 0.77
C LEU A 20 0.54 14.20 2.08
N GLN A 21 1.24 14.13 3.21
CA GLN A 21 0.67 14.53 4.50
C GLN A 21 0.29 16.01 4.49
N VAL A 22 1.13 16.90 3.95
CA VAL A 22 0.82 18.32 3.84
C VAL A 22 -0.44 18.53 2.99
N TYR A 23 -0.52 17.92 1.80
CA TYR A 23 -1.63 18.15 0.89
C TYR A 23 -2.94 17.51 1.36
N LYS A 24 -2.90 16.31 1.99
CA LYS A 24 -4.09 15.62 2.51
C LYS A 24 -4.78 16.42 3.62
N HIS A 25 -4.00 17.14 4.44
CA HIS A 25 -4.51 17.92 5.57
C HIS A 25 -4.81 19.40 5.25
N LEU A 26 -4.75 19.79 3.97
CA LEU A 26 -5.29 21.08 3.55
C LEU A 26 -6.82 21.12 3.72
N GLN A 27 -7.37 22.33 3.67
CA GLN A 27 -8.81 22.54 3.71
C GLN A 27 -9.52 21.71 2.61
N VAL A 28 -10.66 21.10 2.97
CA VAL A 28 -11.42 20.16 2.11
C VAL A 28 -11.69 20.73 0.72
N GLN A 29 -11.92 22.04 0.62
CA GLN A 29 -12.24 22.74 -0.63
C GLN A 29 -11.07 22.76 -1.63
N VAL A 30 -9.83 22.68 -1.16
CA VAL A 30 -8.62 22.82 -2.00
C VAL A 30 -7.74 21.57 -2.02
N ARG A 31 -7.87 20.67 -1.04
CA ARG A 31 -6.98 19.51 -0.88
C ARG A 31 -6.91 18.62 -2.12
N THR A 32 -8.06 18.33 -2.72
CA THR A 32 -8.15 17.40 -3.87
C THR A 32 -7.47 17.98 -5.11
N GLU A 33 -7.73 19.24 -5.45
CA GLU A 33 -7.10 19.90 -6.60
C GLU A 33 -5.57 19.96 -6.44
N LYS A 34 -5.11 20.31 -5.24
CA LYS A 34 -3.67 20.36 -4.93
C LYS A 34 -3.01 18.98 -5.02
N LEU A 35 -3.67 17.95 -4.50
CA LEU A 35 -3.19 16.56 -4.63
C LEU A 35 -3.10 16.12 -6.08
N ILE A 36 -4.13 16.39 -6.90
CA ILE A 36 -4.12 16.04 -8.33
C ILE A 36 -2.95 16.71 -9.05
N SER A 37 -2.76 18.02 -8.81
CA SER A 37 -1.68 18.80 -9.41
C SER A 37 -0.30 18.28 -8.98
N TRP A 38 -0.11 18.05 -7.68
CA TRP A 38 1.14 17.51 -7.13
C TRP A 38 1.44 16.10 -7.66
N CYS A 39 0.46 15.19 -7.64
CA CYS A 39 0.61 13.84 -8.18
C CYS A 39 0.99 13.89 -9.66
N SER A 40 0.32 14.71 -10.46
CA SER A 40 0.62 14.86 -11.89
C SER A 40 2.09 15.28 -12.13
N GLY A 41 2.63 16.15 -11.28
CA GLY A 41 4.03 16.58 -11.36
C GLY A 41 5.05 15.55 -10.83
N LYS A 42 4.66 14.67 -9.89
CA LYS A 42 5.57 13.72 -9.22
C LYS A 42 5.50 12.28 -9.75
N LYS A 43 4.38 11.89 -10.37
CA LYS A 43 4.10 10.52 -10.83
C LYS A 43 5.13 10.00 -11.83
N GLY A 44 5.80 10.89 -12.58
CA GLY A 44 6.96 10.55 -13.41
C GLY A 44 6.66 9.41 -14.38
N CYS A 45 7.44 8.31 -14.29
CA CYS A 45 7.31 7.14 -15.15
C CYS A 45 6.19 6.16 -14.77
N HIS A 46 5.47 6.39 -13.67
CA HIS A 46 4.40 5.49 -13.22
C HIS A 46 3.10 5.72 -13.99
N THR A 47 3.11 5.71 -15.32
CA THR A 47 1.94 6.07 -16.16
C THR A 47 0.70 5.21 -15.88
N ASP A 48 0.91 3.98 -15.44
CA ASP A 48 -0.10 2.92 -15.38
C ASP A 48 -0.96 2.94 -14.10
N VAL A 49 -0.72 3.86 -13.17
CA VAL A 49 -1.51 4.01 -11.94
C VAL A 49 -2.28 5.34 -11.93
N TYR A 50 -3.48 5.41 -11.37
CA TYR A 50 -4.21 6.66 -11.23
C TYR A 50 -3.58 7.60 -10.19
N TRP A 51 -3.97 8.88 -10.18
CA TRP A 51 -3.39 9.86 -9.26
C TRP A 51 -3.67 9.52 -7.79
N TRP A 52 -4.85 8.96 -7.49
CA TRP A 52 -5.23 8.53 -6.13
C TRP A 52 -4.48 7.27 -5.70
N GLU A 53 -4.19 6.36 -6.65
CA GLU A 53 -3.36 5.17 -6.41
C GLU A 53 -1.90 5.53 -6.14
N PHE A 54 -1.37 6.49 -6.92
CA PHE A 54 -0.03 7.05 -6.67
C PHE A 54 0.02 7.78 -5.32
N ALA A 55 -0.99 8.59 -5.01
CA ALA A 55 -1.10 9.26 -3.71
C ALA A 55 -1.15 8.24 -2.56
N ALA A 56 -1.94 7.17 -2.69
CA ALA A 56 -1.98 6.09 -1.72
C ALA A 56 -0.59 5.46 -1.53
N ALA A 57 0.13 5.13 -2.62
CA ALA A 57 1.47 4.59 -2.52
C ALA A 57 2.46 5.51 -1.79
N CYS A 58 2.33 6.83 -1.94
CA CYS A 58 3.16 7.80 -1.21
C CYS A 58 2.91 7.79 0.30
N GLY A 59 1.75 7.28 0.76
CA GLY A 59 1.38 7.24 2.18
C GLY A 59 2.03 6.11 2.97
N SER A 60 2.74 5.19 2.31
CA SER A 60 3.35 4.03 2.97
C SER A 60 4.80 4.29 3.36
N THR A 61 5.17 3.81 4.54
CA THR A 61 6.55 3.82 5.04
C THR A 61 7.32 2.52 4.73
N LEU A 62 6.68 1.50 4.16
CA LEU A 62 7.29 0.18 3.94
C LEU A 62 8.55 0.24 3.07
N GLY A 63 8.54 1.03 2.00
CA GLY A 63 9.71 1.21 1.13
C GLY A 63 10.88 1.88 1.87
N ILE A 64 10.59 2.84 2.76
CA ILE A 64 11.59 3.52 3.60
C ILE A 64 12.21 2.52 4.58
N PHE A 65 11.39 1.72 5.26
CA PHE A 65 11.87 0.69 6.20
C PHE A 65 12.70 -0.38 5.50
N MET A 66 12.32 -0.77 4.27
CA MET A 66 13.10 -1.73 3.52
C MET A 66 14.48 -1.17 3.11
N LEU A 67 14.55 0.08 2.65
CA LEU A 67 15.84 0.74 2.38
C LEU A 67 16.70 0.84 3.65
N ALA A 68 16.09 1.17 4.79
CA ALA A 68 16.80 1.23 6.07
C ALA A 68 17.35 -0.14 6.49
N ALA A 69 16.55 -1.21 6.34
CA ALA A 69 16.99 -2.57 6.64
C ALA A 69 18.10 -3.06 5.69
N MET A 70 18.04 -2.72 4.40
CA MET A 70 19.14 -3.00 3.45
C MET A 70 20.42 -2.28 3.85
N ALA A 71 20.35 -0.99 4.17
CA ALA A 71 21.49 -0.20 4.61
C ALA A 71 22.10 -0.69 5.93
N ALA A 72 21.28 -1.23 6.84
CA ALA A 72 21.74 -1.83 8.08
C ALA A 72 22.44 -3.19 7.86
N ALA A 73 22.10 -3.90 6.78
CA ALA A 73 22.69 -5.20 6.45
C ALA A 73 24.08 -5.09 5.79
N GLY A 74 24.43 -3.95 5.18
CA GLY A 74 25.73 -3.72 4.55
C GLY A 74 25.68 -2.72 3.40
N PRO A 75 26.76 -2.60 2.61
CA PRO A 75 26.75 -1.86 1.35
C PRO A 75 25.67 -2.36 0.40
N VAL A 76 25.02 -1.46 -0.32
CA VAL A 76 23.87 -1.77 -1.18
C VAL A 76 24.15 -1.32 -2.61
N SER A 77 23.97 -2.20 -3.59
CA SER A 77 24.18 -1.80 -4.99
C SER A 77 22.99 -0.98 -5.52
N PRO A 78 23.22 -0.05 -6.48
CA PRO A 78 22.12 0.64 -7.17
C PRO A 78 21.13 -0.31 -7.85
N HIS A 79 21.60 -1.48 -8.30
CA HIS A 79 20.76 -2.51 -8.89
C HIS A 79 19.77 -3.08 -7.87
N ASP A 80 20.24 -3.43 -6.67
CA ASP A 80 19.39 -3.98 -5.61
C ASP A 80 18.35 -2.95 -5.13
N ILE A 81 18.74 -1.68 -5.04
CA ILE A 81 17.83 -0.57 -4.69
C ILE A 81 16.72 -0.46 -5.74
N SER A 82 17.09 -0.41 -7.03
CA SER A 82 16.13 -0.31 -8.13
C SER A 82 15.21 -1.52 -8.19
N GLN A 83 15.75 -2.73 -8.03
CA GLN A 83 14.97 -3.96 -8.03
C GLN A 83 13.96 -3.99 -6.87
N MET A 84 14.40 -3.64 -5.65
CA MET A 84 13.54 -3.54 -4.48
C MET A 84 12.44 -2.51 -4.69
N LEU A 85 12.79 -1.29 -5.11
CA LEU A 85 11.82 -0.22 -5.32
C LEU A 85 10.83 -0.54 -6.43
N SER A 86 11.24 -1.24 -7.49
CA SER A 86 10.34 -1.68 -8.56
C SER A 86 9.22 -2.61 -8.08
N CYS A 87 9.38 -3.20 -6.88
CA CYS A 87 8.39 -4.05 -6.22
C CYS A 87 7.64 -3.30 -5.12
N TYR A 88 8.35 -2.55 -4.28
CA TYR A 88 7.74 -1.85 -3.14
C TYR A 88 6.93 -0.62 -3.56
N PHE A 89 7.47 0.21 -4.45
CA PHE A 89 6.86 1.47 -4.86
C PHE A 89 6.59 1.50 -6.38
N PRO A 90 5.33 1.63 -6.83
CA PRO A 90 4.15 1.99 -6.04
C PRO A 90 3.39 0.78 -5.48
N TRP A 91 3.71 -0.45 -5.86
CA TRP A 91 2.79 -1.60 -5.73
C TRP A 91 2.50 -2.03 -4.29
N LEU A 92 3.49 -2.54 -3.55
CA LEU A 92 3.24 -2.97 -2.16
C LEU A 92 2.84 -1.78 -1.27
N CYS A 93 3.46 -0.62 -1.48
CA CYS A 93 3.13 0.60 -0.76
C CYS A 93 1.69 1.07 -1.02
N GLY A 94 1.23 1.04 -2.27
CA GLY A 94 -0.13 1.41 -2.64
C GLY A 94 -1.13 0.38 -2.14
N LEU A 95 -0.82 -0.91 -2.24
CA LEU A 95 -1.66 -1.97 -1.68
C LEU A 95 -1.88 -1.77 -0.17
N HIS A 96 -0.82 -1.48 0.57
CA HIS A 96 -0.88 -1.22 2.01
C HIS A 96 -1.87 -0.10 2.34
N ILE A 97 -1.73 1.04 1.69
CA ILE A 97 -2.55 2.21 2.02
C ILE A 97 -3.95 2.10 1.44
N LEU A 98 -4.13 1.51 0.26
CA LEU A 98 -5.47 1.25 -0.30
C LEU A 98 -6.27 0.28 0.57
N LEU A 99 -5.62 -0.70 1.23
CA LEU A 99 -6.29 -1.59 2.18
C LEU A 99 -6.77 -0.85 3.43
N ASP A 100 -5.96 0.07 3.95
CA ASP A 100 -6.29 0.95 5.08
C ASP A 100 -7.55 1.78 4.77
N TYR A 101 -7.52 2.55 3.67
CA TYR A 101 -8.69 3.29 3.21
C TYR A 101 -9.88 2.39 2.86
N PHE A 102 -9.65 1.17 2.38
CA PHE A 102 -10.75 0.25 2.06
C PHE A 102 -11.49 -0.20 3.31
N ILE A 103 -10.81 -0.44 4.43
CA ILE A 103 -11.48 -0.81 5.68
C ILE A 103 -12.15 0.39 6.35
N ASP A 104 -11.60 1.60 6.19
CA ASP A 104 -12.09 2.82 6.86
C ASP A 104 -13.09 3.64 6.03
N LEU A 105 -13.60 3.08 4.92
CA LEU A 105 -14.57 3.74 4.02
C LEU A 105 -15.75 4.44 4.74
N ASP A 106 -16.41 3.74 5.68
CA ASP A 106 -17.58 4.28 6.39
C ASP A 106 -17.17 5.36 7.40
N GLU A 107 -16.05 5.17 8.10
CA GLU A 107 -15.56 6.15 9.08
C GLU A 107 -15.09 7.42 8.39
N ASP A 108 -14.36 7.31 7.28
CA ASP A 108 -13.92 8.47 6.51
C ASP A 108 -15.12 9.24 5.92
N GLU A 109 -16.20 8.56 5.55
CA GLU A 109 -17.44 9.21 5.12
C GLU A 109 -18.09 9.98 6.27
N ASP A 110 -18.22 9.35 7.45
CA ASP A 110 -18.81 9.96 8.65
C ASP A 110 -18.02 11.19 9.13
N PHE A 111 -16.68 11.16 9.05
CA PHE A 111 -15.80 12.26 9.44
C PHE A 111 -15.46 13.25 8.32
N ASN A 112 -16.01 13.04 7.11
CA ASN A 112 -15.72 13.85 5.91
C ASN A 112 -14.22 13.90 5.57
N ASP A 113 -13.52 12.82 5.87
CA ASP A 113 -12.10 12.64 5.58
C ASP A 113 -11.85 12.20 4.14
N LEU A 114 -10.63 12.47 3.66
CA LEU A 114 -10.27 12.12 2.29
C LEU A 114 -9.98 10.62 2.22
N ASN A 115 -10.82 9.87 1.51
CA ASN A 115 -10.58 8.46 1.24
C ASN A 115 -10.19 8.22 -0.23
N PHE A 116 -9.06 7.58 -0.49
CA PHE A 116 -8.59 7.35 -1.87
C PHE A 116 -9.41 6.33 -2.65
N VAL A 117 -10.09 5.40 -1.97
CA VAL A 117 -10.96 4.40 -2.61
C VAL A 117 -12.21 5.06 -3.21
N ASN A 118 -12.67 6.20 -2.66
CA ASN A 118 -13.81 6.95 -3.17
C ASN A 118 -13.56 7.61 -4.54
N PHE A 119 -12.32 7.66 -5.02
CA PHE A 119 -12.02 8.15 -6.38
C PHE A 119 -12.18 7.08 -7.47
N TYR A 120 -12.39 5.82 -7.10
CA TYR A 120 -12.82 4.83 -8.08
C TYR A 120 -14.29 5.09 -8.46
N PRO A 121 -14.64 5.06 -9.76
CA PRO A 121 -15.99 5.43 -10.22
C PRO A 121 -17.08 4.44 -9.77
N THR A 122 -16.71 3.21 -9.42
CA THR A 122 -17.64 2.18 -8.96
C THR A 122 -16.93 1.23 -7.98
N ALA A 123 -17.71 0.52 -7.15
CA ALA A 123 -17.17 -0.54 -6.29
C ALA A 123 -16.45 -1.65 -7.09
N LEU A 124 -16.92 -1.97 -8.30
CA LEU A 124 -16.24 -2.92 -9.18
C LEU A 124 -14.91 -2.39 -9.70
N ALA A 125 -14.80 -1.08 -9.96
CA ALA A 125 -13.53 -0.46 -10.34
C ALA A 125 -12.54 -0.46 -9.17
N ALA A 126 -13.01 -0.19 -7.94
CA ALA A 126 -12.21 -0.29 -6.73
C ALA A 126 -11.69 -1.73 -6.50
N GLU A 127 -12.56 -2.73 -6.63
CA GLU A 127 -12.18 -4.15 -6.56
C GLU A 127 -11.07 -4.49 -7.57
N ARG A 128 -11.22 -4.04 -8.82
CA ARG A 128 -10.21 -4.26 -9.86
C ARG A 128 -8.89 -3.56 -9.55
N GLY A 129 -8.92 -2.32 -9.06
CA GLY A 129 -7.72 -1.57 -8.68
C GLY A 129 -6.96 -2.25 -7.54
N LEU A 130 -7.66 -2.62 -6.46
CA LEU A 130 -7.11 -3.37 -5.34
C LEU A 130 -6.50 -4.71 -5.76
N LEU A 131 -7.22 -5.47 -6.60
CA LEU A 131 -6.72 -6.75 -7.13
C LEU A 131 -5.51 -6.55 -8.03
N HIS A 132 -5.48 -5.49 -8.85
CA HIS A 132 -4.34 -5.19 -9.70
C HIS A 132 -3.07 -4.90 -8.86
N PHE A 133 -3.19 -4.04 -7.84
CA PHE A 133 -2.09 -3.77 -6.91
C PHE A 133 -1.61 -5.02 -6.18
N LEU A 134 -2.54 -5.89 -5.75
CA LEU A 134 -2.21 -7.17 -5.15
C LEU A 134 -1.45 -8.08 -6.14
N GLN A 135 -1.95 -8.25 -7.36
CA GLN A 135 -1.33 -9.12 -8.37
C GLN A 135 0.06 -8.63 -8.78
N GLU A 136 0.23 -7.32 -9.01
CA GLU A 136 1.54 -6.73 -9.30
C GLU A 136 2.50 -6.93 -8.13
N THR A 137 2.04 -6.70 -6.90
CA THR A 137 2.83 -6.94 -5.69
C THR A 137 3.29 -8.40 -5.62
N LEU A 138 2.36 -9.37 -5.69
CA LEU A 138 2.67 -10.79 -5.59
C LEU A 138 3.59 -11.28 -6.72
N THR A 139 3.42 -10.75 -7.94
CA THR A 139 4.27 -11.10 -9.09
C THR A 139 5.69 -10.55 -8.93
N ARG A 140 5.82 -9.33 -8.41
CA ARG A 140 7.10 -8.62 -8.32
C ARG A 140 7.94 -9.10 -7.15
N VAL A 141 7.33 -9.38 -5.99
CA VAL A 141 8.08 -9.89 -4.81
C VAL A 141 8.78 -11.22 -5.08
N GLN A 142 8.28 -12.03 -6.02
CA GLN A 142 8.93 -13.29 -6.43
C GLN A 142 10.28 -13.06 -7.14
N LYS A 143 10.52 -11.84 -7.65
CA LYS A 143 11.75 -11.47 -8.35
C LYS A 143 12.81 -10.90 -7.40
N LEU A 144 12.48 -10.69 -6.13
CA LEU A 144 13.41 -10.15 -5.13
C LEU A 144 14.29 -11.24 -4.53
N PRO A 145 15.49 -10.89 -4.03
CA PRO A 145 16.23 -11.75 -3.12
C PRO A 145 15.35 -12.14 -1.92
N ARG A 146 15.43 -13.40 -1.48
CA ARG A 146 14.59 -13.96 -0.39
C ARG A 146 13.09 -13.72 -0.63
N PRO A 147 12.54 -14.20 -1.77
CA PRO A 147 11.16 -13.88 -2.18
C PRO A 147 10.12 -14.34 -1.15
N ALA A 148 10.38 -15.44 -0.42
CA ALA A 148 9.52 -15.93 0.65
C ALA A 148 9.27 -14.87 1.74
N PHE A 149 10.30 -14.11 2.14
CA PHE A 149 10.15 -13.05 3.15
C PHE A 149 9.20 -11.96 2.68
N HIS A 150 9.44 -11.42 1.47
CA HIS A 150 8.62 -10.36 0.90
C HIS A 150 7.19 -10.83 0.59
N PHE A 151 7.03 -12.07 0.13
CA PHE A 151 5.73 -12.69 -0.06
C PHE A 151 4.96 -12.76 1.28
N THR A 152 5.58 -13.29 2.34
CA THR A 152 4.97 -13.38 3.67
C THR A 152 4.58 -12.00 4.21
N VAL A 153 5.41 -10.97 4.05
CA VAL A 153 5.07 -9.59 4.44
C VAL A 153 3.81 -9.11 3.69
N SER A 154 3.77 -9.30 2.36
CA SER A 154 2.63 -8.88 1.54
C SER A 154 1.32 -9.56 1.92
N ILE A 155 1.32 -10.89 2.06
CA ILE A 155 0.10 -11.64 2.40
C ILE A 155 -0.28 -11.51 3.88
N GLY A 156 0.70 -11.29 4.77
CA GLY A 156 0.48 -11.03 6.19
C GLY A 156 -0.20 -9.68 6.41
N LEU A 157 0.26 -8.64 5.70
CA LEU A 157 -0.39 -7.33 5.70
C LEU A 157 -1.83 -7.44 5.20
N LEU A 158 -2.04 -8.06 4.05
CA LEU A 158 -3.39 -8.30 3.52
C LEU A 158 -4.29 -9.03 4.53
N ALA A 159 -3.81 -10.11 5.12
CA ALA A 159 -4.54 -10.90 6.11
C ALA A 159 -4.89 -10.09 7.37
N LEU A 160 -3.96 -9.28 7.87
CA LEU A 160 -4.17 -8.43 9.04
C LEU A 160 -5.27 -7.40 8.78
N TYR A 161 -5.16 -6.63 7.70
CA TYR A 161 -6.16 -5.62 7.34
C TYR A 161 -7.53 -6.24 7.07
N LEU A 162 -7.61 -7.30 6.26
CA LEU A 162 -8.89 -7.93 5.92
C LEU A 162 -9.50 -8.78 7.04
N SER A 163 -8.78 -8.97 8.16
CA SER A 163 -9.35 -9.57 9.37
C SER A 163 -10.11 -8.57 10.24
N ASP A 164 -10.01 -7.27 9.95
CA ASP A 164 -10.83 -6.25 10.60
C ASP A 164 -12.33 -6.49 10.31
N PRO A 165 -13.24 -6.37 11.32
CA PRO A 165 -14.67 -6.50 11.11
C PRO A 165 -15.22 -5.62 9.98
N LYS A 166 -14.64 -4.43 9.76
CA LYS A 166 -15.05 -3.49 8.71
C LYS A 166 -14.89 -4.07 7.30
N ALA A 167 -13.89 -4.93 7.09
CA ALA A 167 -13.70 -5.63 5.81
C ALA A 167 -14.83 -6.61 5.47
N SER A 168 -15.64 -7.00 6.47
CA SER A 168 -16.79 -7.92 6.30
C SER A 168 -18.14 -7.22 6.20
N GLN A 169 -18.18 -5.89 6.26
CA GLN A 169 -19.41 -5.10 6.11
C GLN A 169 -19.98 -5.16 4.68
N HIS A 170 -21.22 -4.69 4.52
CA HIS A 170 -21.92 -4.70 3.24
C HIS A 170 -21.13 -3.90 2.20
N GLY A 171 -21.06 -4.38 0.95
CA GLY A 171 -20.27 -3.75 -0.11
C GLY A 171 -18.76 -4.11 -0.12
N ARG A 172 -18.15 -4.44 1.02
CA ARG A 172 -16.70 -4.78 1.10
C ARG A 172 -16.41 -6.27 1.10
N LYS A 173 -17.28 -7.08 1.71
CA LYS A 173 -17.07 -8.52 1.94
C LYS A 173 -16.66 -9.30 0.68
N LYS A 174 -17.30 -9.02 -0.46
CA LYS A 174 -17.03 -9.73 -1.72
C LYS A 174 -15.60 -9.45 -2.20
N THR A 175 -15.20 -8.18 -2.23
CA THR A 175 -13.87 -7.75 -2.64
C THR A 175 -12.80 -8.31 -1.70
N ALA A 176 -13.02 -8.27 -0.38
CA ALA A 176 -12.11 -8.86 0.59
C ALA A 176 -11.92 -10.37 0.37
N GLN A 177 -13.00 -11.11 0.11
CA GLN A 177 -12.94 -12.54 -0.21
C GLN A 177 -12.19 -12.81 -1.52
N GLU A 178 -12.38 -11.98 -2.55
CA GLU A 178 -11.68 -12.13 -3.83
C GLU A 178 -10.18 -11.84 -3.68
N MET A 179 -9.79 -10.82 -2.92
CA MET A 179 -8.37 -10.53 -2.63
C MET A 179 -7.72 -11.69 -1.87
N LEU A 180 -8.37 -12.24 -0.84
CA LEU A 180 -7.89 -13.43 -0.11
C LEU A 180 -7.85 -14.69 -1.00
N ARG A 181 -8.76 -14.80 -1.96
CA ARG A 181 -8.72 -15.89 -2.95
C ARG A 181 -7.50 -15.75 -3.85
N CYS A 182 -7.28 -14.55 -4.40
CA CYS A 182 -6.18 -14.21 -5.28
C CYS A 182 -4.81 -14.37 -4.60
N ALA A 183 -4.69 -14.03 -3.31
CA ALA A 183 -3.45 -14.16 -2.55
C ALA A 183 -3.09 -15.61 -2.16
N GLY A 184 -3.99 -16.58 -2.40
CA GLY A 184 -3.70 -17.99 -2.21
C GLY A 184 -4.01 -18.54 -0.81
N ALA A 185 -3.67 -19.82 -0.61
CA ALA A 185 -4.06 -20.57 0.58
C ALA A 185 -3.37 -20.07 1.87
N GLU A 186 -2.10 -19.67 1.76
CA GLU A 186 -1.32 -19.14 2.89
C GLU A 186 -1.93 -17.84 3.44
N ALA A 187 -2.35 -16.92 2.55
CA ALA A 187 -3.04 -15.70 2.95
C ALA A 187 -4.35 -15.99 3.69
N ARG A 188 -5.13 -16.98 3.25
CA ARG A 188 -6.37 -17.41 3.92
C ARG A 188 -6.10 -18.07 5.28
N TRP A 189 -4.98 -18.76 5.43
CA TRP A 189 -4.59 -19.32 6.72
C TRP A 189 -4.20 -18.20 7.70
N LEU A 190 -3.36 -17.26 7.25
CA LEU A 190 -2.99 -16.07 8.03
C LEU A 190 -4.23 -15.25 8.41
N HIS A 191 -5.17 -15.05 7.49
CA HIS A 191 -6.40 -14.33 7.77
C HIS A 191 -7.23 -14.98 8.89
N ARG A 192 -7.38 -16.31 8.88
CA ARG A 192 -8.05 -17.03 9.97
C ARG A 192 -7.30 -16.92 11.29
N PHE A 193 -5.97 -16.94 11.23
CA PHE A 193 -5.14 -16.74 12.41
C PHE A 193 -5.32 -15.33 12.98
N CYS A 194 -5.31 -14.28 12.14
CA CYS A 194 -5.60 -12.91 12.57
C CYS A 194 -7.02 -12.77 13.15
N LEU A 195 -8.04 -13.40 12.55
CA LEU A 195 -9.39 -13.45 13.11
C LEU A 195 -9.43 -14.07 14.51
N TYR A 196 -8.65 -15.13 14.74
CA TYR A 196 -8.53 -15.75 16.07
C TYR A 196 -7.85 -14.82 17.08
N LEU A 197 -6.75 -14.16 16.68
CA LEU A 197 -6.06 -13.21 17.55
C LEU A 197 -6.93 -12.02 17.92
N ARG A 198 -7.71 -11.47 16.98
CA ARG A 198 -8.68 -10.38 17.23
C ARG A 198 -9.77 -10.80 18.21
N LYS A 199 -10.35 -11.99 18.01
CA LYS A 199 -11.33 -12.55 18.96
C LYS A 199 -10.76 -12.76 20.36
N SER A 200 -9.46 -12.96 20.46
CA SER A 200 -8.74 -13.14 21.72
C SER A 200 -8.27 -11.82 22.33
N GLY A 201 -8.53 -10.67 21.68
CA GLY A 201 -8.14 -9.34 22.15
C GLY A 201 -6.64 -9.05 22.10
N ILE A 202 -5.87 -9.81 21.30
CA ILE A 202 -4.42 -9.62 21.16
C ILE A 202 -4.09 -8.52 20.13
N ILE A 203 -4.93 -8.39 19.11
CA ILE A 203 -4.89 -7.37 18.05
C ILE A 203 -6.32 -6.90 17.72
#